data_AF-W2LU38-F1
#
_entry.id   AF-W2LU38-F1
#
_cell.length_a   1.000
_cell.length_b   1.000
_cell.length_c   1.000
_cell.angle_alpha   90.00
_cell.angle_beta   90.00
_cell.angle_gamma   90.00
#
_symmetry.space_group_name_H-M   'P 1'
#
loop_
_entity.id
_entity.type
_entity.pdbx_description
1 polymer ?
#
loop_
_entity_poly.entity_id
_entity_poly.type
_entity_poly.pdbx_seq_one_letter_code
_entity_poly.pdbx_strand_id
1 'polypeptide(L)'
;MESLFSELCEMANAGATIQLIEHKEHRFLGFAKVVRCLLEKWDQLEDWFQERIDKAIRERKSAPEPFPIADDKMNLLLLYGLLNPIMALNMMSQKEDTNQVDVLLSVFRLRKTVLDETPPVKDKMHFFFFY
;
A
#
# COMPACT_ATOMS: atom_id res chain seq x y z
N MET A 1 -23.34 -13.14 19.73
CA MET A 1 -21.91 -12.87 19.98
C MET A 1 -21.28 -14.07 20.74
N GLU A 2 -21.71 -15.30 20.45
CA GLU A 2 -20.79 -16.44 20.47
C GLU A 2 -19.73 -16.08 19.42
N SER A 3 -18.55 -15.76 19.93
CA SER A 3 -17.63 -14.86 19.28
C SER A 3 -17.02 -15.52 18.05
N LEU A 4 -16.79 -14.74 16.99
CA LEU A 4 -15.90 -15.05 15.87
C LEU A 4 -14.68 -15.89 16.31
N PHE A 5 -14.13 -15.62 17.48
CA PHE A 5 -13.04 -16.39 18.10
C PHE A 5 -13.34 -17.90 18.31
N SER A 6 -14.55 -18.28 18.74
CA SER A 6 -14.93 -19.68 18.94
C SER A 6 -15.01 -20.44 17.61
N GLU A 7 -15.62 -19.83 16.60
CA GLU A 7 -15.66 -20.38 15.23
C GLU A 7 -14.26 -20.54 14.65
N LEU A 8 -13.36 -19.56 14.89
CA LEU A 8 -11.97 -19.64 14.45
C LEU A 8 -11.17 -20.74 15.17
N CYS A 9 -11.42 -20.95 16.46
CA CYS A 9 -10.82 -22.06 17.21
C CYS A 9 -11.31 -23.43 16.72
N GLU A 10 -12.59 -23.56 16.35
CA GLU A 10 -13.12 -24.79 15.76
C GLU A 10 -12.57 -25.06 14.37
N MET A 11 -12.49 -24.03 13.51
CA MET A 11 -11.90 -24.14 12.18
C MET A 11 -10.42 -24.52 12.22
N ALA A 12 -9.65 -23.97 13.16
CA ALA A 12 -8.25 -24.32 13.37
C ALA A 12 -8.08 -25.79 13.84
N ASN A 13 -9.01 -26.32 14.63
CA ASN A 13 -8.97 -27.69 15.15
C ASN A 13 -9.48 -28.74 14.14
N ALA A 14 -10.30 -28.36 13.17
CA ALA A 14 -10.89 -29.29 12.20
C ALA A 14 -9.91 -29.77 11.11
N GLY A 15 -8.69 -29.22 11.05
CA GLY A 15 -7.70 -29.55 10.01
C GLY A 15 -8.15 -29.19 8.58
N ALA A 16 -9.27 -28.47 8.46
CA ALA A 16 -9.87 -28.10 7.19
C ALA A 16 -9.29 -26.77 6.73
N THR A 17 -8.54 -26.80 5.62
CA THR A 17 -8.18 -25.62 4.83
C THR A 17 -9.42 -25.08 4.12
N ILE A 18 -10.42 -24.61 4.88
CA ILE A 18 -11.62 -23.96 4.30
C ILE A 18 -11.17 -22.60 3.80
N GLN A 19 -10.69 -22.50 2.56
CA GLN A 19 -10.18 -21.26 1.98
C GLN A 19 -11.22 -20.13 2.13
N LEU A 20 -11.06 -19.29 3.17
CA LEU A 20 -12.05 -18.26 3.56
C LEU A 20 -12.13 -17.11 2.54
N ILE A 21 -11.14 -17.02 1.65
CA ILE A 21 -11.00 -15.95 0.67
C ILE A 21 -10.70 -16.60 -0.68
N GLU A 22 -11.62 -16.47 -1.63
CA GLU A 22 -11.39 -16.91 -3.00
C GLU A 22 -10.27 -16.10 -3.66
N HIS A 23 -9.43 -16.76 -4.45
CA HIS A 23 -8.38 -16.11 -5.22
C HIS A 23 -8.98 -15.08 -6.19
N LYS A 24 -8.54 -13.83 -6.08
CA LYS A 24 -8.92 -12.75 -7.01
C LYS A 24 -7.71 -11.91 -7.37
N GLU A 25 -7.52 -11.67 -8.66
CA GLU A 25 -6.54 -10.69 -9.14
C GLU A 25 -6.99 -9.30 -8.72
N HIS A 26 -6.25 -8.69 -7.78
CA HIS A 26 -6.61 -7.40 -7.22
C HIS A 26 -5.88 -6.25 -7.90
N ARG A 27 -6.65 -5.38 -8.57
CA ARG A 27 -6.19 -4.11 -9.17
C ARG A 27 -5.42 -3.20 -8.20
N PHE A 28 -5.71 -3.31 -6.90
CA PHE A 28 -5.02 -2.56 -5.83
C PHE A 28 -3.53 -2.92 -5.72
N LEU A 29 -3.15 -4.17 -6.02
CA LEU A 29 -1.75 -4.59 -6.01
C LEU A 29 -0.95 -3.88 -7.10
N GLY A 30 -1.55 -3.69 -8.28
CA GLY A 30 -0.94 -2.96 -9.40
C GLY A 30 -0.71 -1.50 -9.04
N PHE A 31 -1.72 -0.84 -8.47
CA PHE A 31 -1.62 0.57 -8.10
C PHE A 31 -0.58 0.82 -7.00
N ALA A 32 -0.56 0.00 -5.94
CA ALA A 32 0.44 0.11 -4.87
C ALA A 32 1.88 -0.02 -5.41
N LYS A 33 2.11 -0.95 -6.35
CA LYS A 33 3.41 -1.13 -7.02
C LYS A 33 3.80 0.09 -7.86
N VAL A 34 2.85 0.69 -8.57
CA VAL A 34 3.08 1.92 -9.36
C VAL A 34 3.47 3.08 -8.45
N VAL A 35 2.72 3.31 -7.38
CA VAL A 35 3.05 4.37 -6.40
C VAL A 35 4.41 4.13 -5.76
N ARG A 36 4.74 2.88 -5.39
CA ARG A 36 6.07 2.52 -4.87
C ARG A 36 7.18 2.85 -5.85
N CYS A 37 7.06 2.40 -7.10
CA CYS A 37 8.06 2.64 -8.14
C CYS A 37 8.27 4.15 -8.39
N LEU A 38 7.18 4.92 -8.39
CA LEU A 38 7.22 6.37 -8.53
C LEU A 38 7.98 7.02 -7.38
N LEU A 39 7.72 6.61 -6.13
CA LEU A 39 8.40 7.11 -4.93
C LEU A 39 9.89 6.70 -4.90
N GLU A 40 10.22 5.46 -5.28
CA GLU A 40 11.61 4.97 -5.38
C GLU A 40 12.45 5.74 -6.41
N LYS A 41 11.79 6.30 -7.42
CA LYS A 41 12.40 7.04 -8.52
C LYS A 41 12.18 8.55 -8.44
N TRP A 42 11.64 9.04 -7.33
CA TRP A 42 11.17 10.41 -7.23
C TRP A 42 12.25 11.43 -7.60
N ASP A 43 13.40 11.35 -6.94
CA ASP A 43 14.47 12.33 -7.12
C ASP A 43 15.05 12.25 -8.55
N GLN A 44 15.12 11.03 -9.11
CA GLN A 44 15.54 10.81 -10.52
C GLN A 44 14.55 11.41 -11.52
N LEU A 45 13.26 11.41 -11.19
CA LEU A 45 12.22 12.04 -12.01
C LEU A 45 12.31 13.56 -11.91
N GLU A 46 12.47 14.11 -10.71
CA GLU A 46 12.69 15.55 -10.51
C GLU A 46 13.89 16.06 -11.31
N ASP A 47 15.03 15.37 -11.18
CA ASP A 47 16.25 15.68 -11.93
C ASP A 47 16.01 15.63 -13.45
N TRP A 48 15.36 14.56 -13.94
CA TRP A 48 15.10 14.38 -15.36
C TRP A 48 14.18 15.46 -15.94
N PHE A 49 13.14 15.88 -15.21
CA PHE A 49 12.27 16.97 -15.64
C PHE A 49 13.01 18.31 -15.63
N GLN A 50 13.82 18.58 -14.61
CA GLN A 50 14.61 19.80 -14.50
C GLN A 50 15.65 19.90 -15.63
N GLU A 51 16.37 18.81 -15.92
CA GLU A 51 17.35 18.77 -17.02
C GLU A 51 16.72 19.11 -18.38
N ARG A 52 15.47 18.68 -18.61
CA ARG A 52 14.73 19.01 -19.83
C ARG A 52 14.40 20.48 -19.93
N ILE A 53 14.00 21.11 -18.82
CA ILE A 53 13.76 22.55 -18.75
C ILE A 53 15.07 23.29 -19.03
N ASP A 54 16.14 22.93 -18.33
CA ASP A 54 17.45 23.57 -18.47
C ASP A 54 17.99 23.43 -19.90
N LYS A 55 17.79 22.27 -20.52
CA LYS A 55 18.15 22.04 -21.93
C LYS A 55 17.38 22.97 -22.86
N ALA A 56 16.07 23.12 -22.68
CA ALA A 56 15.26 24.02 -23.50
C ALA A 56 15.71 25.48 -23.36
N ILE A 57 16.05 25.91 -22.13
CA ILE A 57 16.60 27.24 -21.85
C ILE A 57 17.93 27.44 -22.58
N ARG A 58 18.88 26.49 -22.47
CA ARG A 58 20.17 26.55 -23.17
C ARG A 58 20.01 26.63 -24.70
N GLU A 59 19.04 25.90 -25.24
CA GLU A 59 18.73 25.87 -26.67
C GLU A 59 17.85 27.04 -27.14
N ARG A 60 17.46 27.97 -26.24
CA ARG A 60 16.52 29.07 -26.51
C ARG A 60 15.19 28.61 -27.10
N LYS A 61 14.70 27.44 -26.66
CA LYS A 61 13.40 26.87 -27.02
C LYS A 61 12.39 27.11 -25.90
N SER A 62 11.11 26.94 -26.23
CA SER A 62 10.06 26.92 -25.20
C SER A 62 10.34 25.81 -24.18
N ALA A 63 10.24 26.13 -22.90
CA ALA A 63 10.36 25.15 -21.84
C ALA A 63 9.20 24.14 -21.92
N PRO A 64 9.46 22.83 -21.71
CA PRO A 64 8.41 21.84 -21.52
C PRO A 64 7.75 22.00 -20.15
N GLU A 65 6.64 21.30 -19.94
CA GLU A 65 5.97 21.23 -18.64
C GLU A 65 6.91 20.67 -17.55
N PRO A 66 6.85 21.24 -16.33
CA PRO A 66 7.59 20.73 -15.18
C PRO A 66 7.02 19.39 -14.71
N PHE A 67 7.66 18.78 -13.71
CA PHE A 67 7.20 17.52 -13.14
C PHE A 67 5.76 17.67 -12.60
N PRO A 68 4.74 17.01 -13.20
CA PRO A 68 3.34 17.39 -12.99
C PRO A 68 2.81 17.19 -11.57
N ILE A 69 3.52 16.42 -10.75
CA ILE A 69 3.10 16.00 -9.40
C ILE A 69 4.15 16.35 -8.34
N ALA A 70 5.05 17.29 -8.62
CA ALA A 70 6.14 17.67 -7.71
C ALA A 70 5.63 18.00 -6.29
N ASP A 71 4.49 18.71 -6.20
CA ASP A 71 3.89 19.11 -4.93
C ASP A 71 3.15 17.98 -4.19
N ASP A 72 2.96 16.83 -4.85
CA ASP A 72 2.15 15.71 -4.34
C ASP A 72 2.99 14.58 -3.72
N LYS A 73 4.32 14.72 -3.58
CA LYS A 73 5.19 13.68 -2.97
C LYS A 73 4.64 13.17 -1.64
N MET A 74 4.22 14.09 -0.79
CA MET A 74 3.68 13.77 0.54
C MET A 74 2.33 13.04 0.45
N ASN A 75 1.46 13.44 -0.47
CA ASN A 75 0.18 12.78 -0.70
C ASN A 75 0.39 11.34 -1.20
N LEU A 76 1.38 11.13 -2.06
CA LEU A 76 1.75 9.81 -2.56
C LEU A 76 2.40 8.92 -1.48
N LEU A 77 3.22 9.50 -0.60
CA LEU A 77 3.75 8.79 0.57
C LEU A 77 2.62 8.35 1.52
N LEU A 78 1.66 9.23 1.81
CA LEU A 78 0.48 8.88 2.63
C LEU A 78 -0.34 7.77 1.96
N LEU A 79 -0.61 7.91 0.67
CA LEU A 79 -1.34 6.92 -0.11
C LEU A 79 -0.62 5.56 -0.11
N TYR A 80 0.71 5.55 -0.29
CA TYR A 80 1.49 4.33 -0.20
C TYR A 80 1.47 3.71 1.19
N GLY A 81 1.53 4.52 2.25
CA GLY A 81 1.38 4.06 3.64
C GLY A 81 0.05 3.33 3.88
N LEU A 82 -1.03 3.75 3.23
CA LEU A 82 -2.32 3.04 3.28
C LEU A 82 -2.31 1.77 2.43
N LEU A 83 -1.75 1.84 1.21
CA LEU A 83 -1.79 0.74 0.24
C LEU A 83 -0.84 -0.41 0.58
N ASN A 84 0.33 -0.14 1.14
CA ASN A 84 1.37 -1.14 1.40
C ASN A 84 0.91 -2.24 2.38
N PRO A 85 0.30 -1.92 3.53
CA PRO A 85 -0.24 -2.94 4.44
C PRO A 85 -1.42 -3.72 3.85
N ILE A 86 -2.26 -3.09 3.02
CA ILE A 86 -3.34 -3.78 2.30
C ILE A 86 -2.75 -4.77 1.28
N MET A 87 -1.70 -4.37 0.56
CA MET A 87 -0.98 -5.23 -0.37
C MET A 87 -0.34 -6.42 0.35
N ALA A 88 0.30 -6.20 1.50
CA ALA A 88 0.92 -7.24 2.32
C ALA A 88 -0.12 -8.26 2.84
N LEU A 89 -1.27 -7.77 3.33
CA LEU A 89 -2.39 -8.61 3.74
C LEU A 89 -2.91 -9.45 2.58
N ASN A 90 -3.10 -8.85 1.40
CA ASN A 90 -3.55 -9.57 0.21
C ASN A 90 -2.57 -10.68 -0.18
N MET A 91 -1.26 -10.38 -0.24
CA MET A 91 -0.24 -11.39 -0.51
C MET A 91 -0.26 -12.53 0.53
N MET A 92 -0.41 -12.20 1.81
CA MET A 92 -0.50 -13.19 2.89
C MET A 92 -1.73 -14.09 2.71
N SER A 93 -2.89 -13.52 2.37
CA SER A 93 -4.14 -14.26 2.21
C SER A 93 -4.15 -15.22 1.01
N GLN A 94 -3.22 -15.05 0.07
CA GLN A 94 -3.14 -15.79 -1.18
C GLN A 94 -2.03 -16.85 -1.21
N LYS A 95 -1.29 -17.06 -0.10
CA LYS A 95 -0.26 -18.11 -0.06
C LYS A 95 -0.89 -19.51 -0.01
N GLU A 96 -0.23 -20.50 -0.59
CA GLU A 96 -0.71 -21.90 -0.57
C GLU A 96 -0.77 -22.47 0.87
N ASP A 97 0.08 -22.00 1.77
CA ASP A 97 0.21 -22.40 3.17
C ASP A 97 -0.45 -21.41 4.16
N THR A 98 -1.39 -20.61 3.70
CA THR A 98 -1.97 -19.50 4.49
C THR A 98 -2.59 -19.97 5.81
N ASN A 99 -2.05 -19.52 6.95
CA ASN A 99 -2.72 -19.60 8.24
C ASN A 99 -3.82 -18.54 8.34
N GLN A 100 -5.06 -18.97 8.38
CA GLN A 100 -6.23 -18.09 8.40
C GLN A 100 -6.34 -17.24 9.67
N VAL A 101 -5.83 -17.76 10.80
CA VAL A 101 -5.78 -17.00 12.06
C VAL A 101 -4.86 -15.79 11.91
N ASP A 102 -3.72 -15.95 11.23
CA ASP A 102 -2.77 -14.86 10.99
C ASP A 102 -3.33 -13.82 10.02
N VAL A 103 -4.07 -14.25 9.00
CA VAL A 103 -4.78 -13.34 8.08
C VAL A 103 -5.80 -12.50 8.85
N LEU A 104 -6.66 -13.13 9.65
CA LEU A 104 -7.71 -12.44 10.40
C LEU A 104 -7.15 -11.51 11.48
N LEU A 105 -6.09 -11.94 12.16
CA LEU A 105 -5.36 -11.09 13.10
C LEU A 105 -4.74 -9.88 12.39
N SER A 106 -4.20 -10.08 11.18
CA SER A 106 -3.64 -9.00 10.35
C SER A 106 -4.72 -8.02 9.89
N VAL A 107 -5.89 -8.50 9.45
CA VAL A 107 -7.06 -7.67 9.13
C VAL A 107 -7.48 -6.83 10.35
N PHE A 108 -7.62 -7.47 11.52
CA PHE A 108 -8.04 -6.79 12.74
C PHE A 108 -7.06 -5.68 13.15
N ARG A 109 -5.76 -5.98 13.13
CA ARG A 109 -4.71 -5.00 13.40
C ARG A 109 -4.78 -3.85 12.41
N LEU A 110 -4.84 -4.15 11.12
CA LEU A 110 -4.90 -3.16 10.05
C LEU A 110 -6.10 -2.21 10.22
N ARG A 111 -7.27 -2.76 10.57
CA ARG A 111 -8.49 -1.99 10.83
C ARG A 111 -8.36 -1.05 12.02
N LYS A 112 -7.65 -1.46 13.08
CA LYS A 112 -7.48 -0.66 14.30
C LYS A 112 -6.34 0.36 14.24
N THR A 113 -5.46 0.27 13.25
CA THR A 113 -4.28 1.15 13.16
C THR A 113 -4.32 2.00 11.91
N VAL A 114 -4.06 1.40 10.76
CA VAL A 114 -3.89 2.07 9.47
C VAL A 114 -5.22 2.60 8.94
N LEU A 115 -6.26 1.75 8.97
CA LEU A 115 -7.58 2.04 8.41
C LEU A 115 -8.56 2.64 9.43
N ASP A 116 -8.10 2.99 10.63
CA ASP A 116 -8.95 3.68 11.62
C ASP A 116 -9.19 5.13 11.18
N GLU A 117 -10.37 5.47 10.69
CA GLU A 117 -10.67 6.82 10.19
C GLU A 117 -10.74 7.91 11.29
N THR A 118 -10.62 7.54 12.56
CA THR A 118 -10.75 8.46 13.69
C THR A 118 -9.61 9.50 13.77
N PRO A 119 -8.31 9.11 13.74
CA PRO A 119 -7.23 10.08 13.62
C PRO A 119 -6.93 10.47 12.16
N PRO A 120 -6.48 11.72 11.93
CA PRO A 120 -5.98 12.15 10.62
C PRO A 120 -4.89 11.22 10.07
N VAL A 121 -4.92 10.96 8.75
CA VAL A 121 -3.96 10.04 8.09
C VAL A 121 -2.50 10.47 8.30
N LYS A 122 -2.25 11.79 8.39
CA LYS A 122 -0.92 12.37 8.66
C LYS A 122 -0.34 11.92 10.00
N ASP A 123 -1.18 11.76 11.01
CA ASP A 123 -0.75 11.41 12.38
C ASP A 123 -0.41 9.93 12.53
N LYS A 124 -0.81 9.10 11.56
CA LYS A 124 -0.52 7.66 11.52
C LYS A 124 0.84 7.33 10.90
N MET A 125 1.55 8.33 10.36
CA MET A 125 2.79 8.12 9.61
C MET A 125 3.90 7.38 10.39
N HIS A 126 3.94 7.53 11.71
CA HIS A 126 4.92 6.83 12.55
C HIS A 126 4.78 5.30 12.52
N PHE A 127 3.60 4.76 12.15
CA PHE A 127 3.36 3.31 12.09
C PHE A 127 3.64 2.70 10.72
N PHE A 128 3.79 3.50 9.66
CA PHE A 128 3.93 3.01 8.28
C PHE A 128 5.35 2.54 7.93
N PHE A 129 6.37 2.95 8.67
CA PHE A 129 7.77 2.65 8.38
C PHE A 129 8.30 1.36 9.04
N PHE A 130 7.45 0.60 9.74
CA PHE A 130 7.85 -0.59 10.51
C PHE A 130 7.30 -1.93 9.96
N TYR A 131 6.83 -1.96 8.72
CA TYR A 131 6.36 -3.18 8.06
C TYR A 131 6.96 -3.38 6.67
#